data_AF-A0AAJ4ZB87-F1
#
_entry.id   AF-A0AAJ4ZB87-F1
#
_cell.length_a   1.000
_cell.length_b   1.000
_cell.length_c   1.000
_cell.angle_alpha   90.00
_cell.angle_beta   90.00
_cell.angle_gamma   90.00
#
_symmetry.space_group_name_H-M   'P 1'
#
loop_
_entity.id
_entity.type
_entity.pdbx_description
1 polymer ?
#
loop_
_entity_poly.entity_id
_entity_poly.type
_entity_poly.pdbx_seq_one_letter_code
_entity_poly.pdbx_strand_id
1 'polypeptide(L)'
;MTIHLTRIEDRLAASPGDVANELDARLDAAQASLQRALRTPLTPAEHAHLVAQSQAVQAARAILGRMAHRYGTSYGASSMRSG
;
A
#
# COMPACT_ATOMS: atom_id res chain seq x y z
N MET A 1 16.46 -17.93 -6.19
CA MET A 1 15.03 -18.13 -5.89
C MET A 1 14.64 -17.14 -4.82
N THR A 2 13.84 -16.12 -5.16
CA THR A 2 13.14 -15.30 -4.16
C THR A 2 11.86 -16.05 -3.80
N ILE A 3 11.74 -16.47 -2.55
CA ILE A 3 10.49 -17.05 -2.04
C ILE A 3 9.57 -15.87 -1.74
N HIS A 4 8.51 -15.72 -2.52
CA HIS A 4 7.40 -14.83 -2.21
C HIS A 4 6.50 -15.56 -1.19
N LEU A 5 6.22 -14.92 -0.06
CA LEU A 5 5.49 -15.52 1.06
C LEU A 5 3.98 -15.27 0.94
N THR A 6 3.56 -14.34 0.08
CA THR A 6 2.15 -13.96 -0.08
C THR A 6 1.75 -13.73 -1.53
N ARG A 7 0.47 -13.93 -1.85
CA ARG A 7 -0.11 -13.66 -3.18
C ARG A 7 0.06 -12.19 -3.62
N ILE A 8 0.15 -11.25 -2.68
CA ILE A 8 0.40 -9.83 -2.99
C ILE A 8 1.85 -9.63 -3.42
N GLU A 9 2.80 -10.33 -2.79
CA GLU A 9 4.21 -10.31 -3.20
C GLU A 9 4.42 -10.89 -4.59
N ASP A 10 3.76 -12.00 -4.93
CA ASP A 10 3.82 -12.58 -6.28
C ASP A 10 3.31 -11.60 -7.34
N ARG A 11 2.17 -10.95 -7.07
CA ARG A 11 1.59 -9.95 -7.97
C ARG A 11 2.51 -8.73 -8.13
N LEU A 12 3.09 -8.24 -7.03
CA LEU A 12 4.05 -7.13 -7.05
C LEU A 12 5.35 -7.49 -7.77
N ALA A 13 5.80 -8.75 -7.72
CA ALA A 13 6.96 -9.18 -8.48
C ALA A 13 6.67 -9.28 -9.99
N ALA A 14 5.45 -9.70 -10.37
CA ALA A 14 5.05 -9.84 -11.76
C ALA A 14 4.77 -8.49 -12.47
N SER A 15 4.08 -7.57 -11.81
CA SER A 15 3.88 -6.20 -12.29
C SER A 15 3.95 -5.20 -11.12
N PRO A 16 5.15 -4.71 -10.79
CA PRO A 16 5.36 -3.84 -9.64
C PRO A 16 4.56 -2.54 -9.74
N GLY A 17 4.53 -1.93 -10.93
CA GLY A 17 3.87 -0.64 -11.16
C GLY A 17 2.36 -0.72 -11.06
N ASP A 18 1.73 -1.63 -11.81
CA ASP A 18 0.27 -1.72 -11.88
C ASP A 18 -0.33 -2.12 -10.52
N VAL A 19 0.28 -3.09 -9.84
CA VAL A 19 -0.21 -3.58 -8.56
C VAL A 19 0.02 -2.56 -7.45
N ALA A 20 1.15 -1.83 -7.46
CA ALA A 20 1.37 -0.74 -6.52
C ALA A 20 0.35 0.39 -6.72
N ASN A 21 0.10 0.80 -7.97
CA ASN A 21 -0.89 1.84 -8.28
C ASN A 21 -2.31 1.41 -7.88
N GLU A 22 -2.69 0.16 -8.16
CA GLU A 22 -3.99 -0.38 -7.76
C GLU A 22 -4.16 -0.37 -6.23
N LEU A 23 -3.15 -0.84 -5.50
CA LEU A 23 -3.20 -0.90 -4.04
C LEU A 23 -3.18 0.50 -3.42
N ASP A 24 -2.41 1.43 -3.97
CA ASP A 24 -2.38 2.81 -3.48
C ASP A 24 -3.72 3.51 -3.71
N ALA A 25 -4.36 3.32 -4.87
CA ALA A 25 -5.70 3.85 -5.14
C ALA A 25 -6.76 3.32 -4.14
N ARG A 26 -6.67 2.04 -3.74
CA ARG A 26 -7.55 1.47 -2.71
C ARG A 26 -7.27 2.07 -1.32
N LEU A 27 -6.00 2.29 -0.98
CA LEU A 27 -5.62 2.93 0.28
C LEU A 27 -6.07 4.40 0.32
N ASP A 28 -6.02 5.12 -0.80
CA ASP A 28 -6.59 6.47 -0.93
C ASP A 28 -8.10 6.49 -0.72
N ALA A 29 -8.83 5.58 -1.37
CA ALA A 29 -10.28 5.49 -1.19
C ALA A 29 -10.65 5.19 0.27
N ALA A 30 -9.89 4.31 0.94
CA ALA A 30 -10.06 4.01 2.36
C ALA A 30 -9.77 5.26 3.22
N GLN A 31 -8.68 5.98 2.97
CA GLN A 31 -8.34 7.20 3.69
C GLN A 31 -9.38 8.30 3.51
N ALA A 32 -9.89 8.50 2.30
CA ALA A 32 -10.96 9.45 2.02
C ALA A 32 -12.26 9.09 2.78
N SER A 33 -12.56 7.79 2.86
CA SER A 33 -13.73 7.29 3.61
C SER A 33 -13.58 7.53 5.11
N LEU A 34 -12.40 7.27 5.68
CA LEU A 34 -12.09 7.55 7.08
C LEU A 34 -12.16 9.05 7.39
N GLN A 35 -11.61 9.90 6.53
CA GLN A 35 -11.69 11.36 6.70
C GLN A 35 -13.13 11.86 6.65
N ARG A 36 -13.99 11.24 5.82
CA ARG A 36 -15.41 11.58 5.79
C ARG A 36 -16.11 11.16 7.08
N ALA A 37 -15.81 9.97 7.61
CA ALA A 37 -16.36 9.49 8.88
C ALA A 37 -15.92 10.37 10.07
N LEU A 38 -14.69 10.87 10.07
CA LEU A 38 -14.22 11.80 11.12
C LEU A 38 -14.94 13.15 11.14
N ARG A 39 -15.67 13.52 10.08
CA ARG A 39 -16.47 14.75 10.01
C ARG A 39 -17.87 14.59 10.62
N THR A 40 -18.29 13.37 10.95
CA THR A 40 -19.57 13.16 11.63
C THR A 40 -19.39 13.26 13.15
N PRO A 41 -20.45 13.57 13.91
CA PRO A 41 -20.42 13.45 15.36
C PRO A 41 -20.12 12.00 15.73
N LEU A 42 -19.07 11.77 16.51
CA LEU A 42 -18.60 10.45 16.92
C LEU A 42 -18.51 10.41 18.44
N THR A 43 -18.80 9.24 19.00
CA THR A 43 -18.43 8.95 20.38
C THR A 43 -16.91 8.85 20.52
N PRO A 44 -16.35 9.06 21.73
CA PRO A 44 -14.91 8.91 21.95
C PRO A 44 -14.34 7.55 21.53
N ALA A 45 -15.12 6.48 21.70
CA ALA A 45 -14.73 5.13 21.29
C ALA A 45 -14.66 4.97 19.77
N GLU A 46 -15.64 5.51 19.04
CA GLU A 46 -15.62 5.50 17.57
C GLU A 46 -14.50 6.36 17.01
N HIS A 47 -14.23 7.50 17.63
CA HIS A 47 -13.10 8.35 17.27
C HIS A 47 -11.77 7.60 17.46
N ALA A 48 -11.55 6.94 18.59
CA ALA A 48 -10.35 6.14 18.85
C ALA A 48 -10.19 5.02 17.81
N HIS A 49 -11.29 4.35 17.43
CA HIS A 49 -11.29 3.31 16.42
C HIS A 49 -10.92 3.86 15.03
N LEU A 50 -11.48 4.99 14.62
CA LEU A 50 -11.16 5.63 13.34
C LEU A 50 -9.71 6.13 13.28
N VAL A 51 -9.17 6.62 14.40
CA VAL A 51 -7.74 6.97 14.50
C VAL A 51 -6.86 5.74 14.31
N ALA A 52 -7.18 4.62 14.97
CA ALA A 52 -6.45 3.36 14.80
C ALA A 52 -6.51 2.85 13.35
N GLN A 53 -7.68 2.95 12.70
CA GLN A 53 -7.82 2.59 11.28
C GLN A 53 -7.00 3.51 10.37
N SER A 54 -6.94 4.80 10.66
CA SER A 54 -6.10 5.74 9.90
C SER A 54 -4.62 5.39 10.01
N GLN A 55 -4.15 5.04 11.21
CA GLN A 55 -2.77 4.57 11.43
C GLN A 55 -2.48 3.27 10.68
N ALA A 56 -3.43 2.33 10.65
CA ALA A 56 -3.29 1.09 9.90
C ALA A 56 -3.17 1.33 8.39
N VAL A 57 -3.95 2.25 7.82
CA VAL A 57 -3.87 2.65 6.41
C VAL A 57 -2.51 3.30 6.10
N GLN A 58 -1.99 4.16 6.97
CA GLN A 58 -0.66 4.76 6.81
C GLN A 58 0.45 3.70 6.87
N ALA A 59 0.35 2.75 7.81
CA ALA A 59 1.30 1.64 7.89
C ALA A 59 1.28 0.77 6.63
N ALA A 60 0.09 0.48 6.09
CA ALA A 60 -0.06 -0.26 4.84
C ALA A 60 0.60 0.47 3.65
N ARG A 61 0.45 1.80 3.56
CA ARG A 61 1.15 2.63 2.55
C ARG A 61 2.66 2.55 2.67
N ALA A 62 3.19 2.63 3.89
CA ALA A 62 4.63 2.54 4.12
C ALA A 62 5.20 1.16 3.72
N ILE A 63 4.46 0.08 4.02
CA ILE A 63 4.83 -1.28 3.60
C ILE A 63 4.81 -1.38 2.07
N LEU A 64 3.73 -0.92 1.42
CA LEU A 64 3.61 -0.94 -0.03
C LEU A 64 4.74 -0.17 -0.71
N GLY A 65 5.06 1.04 -0.23
CA GLY A 65 6.17 1.85 -0.75
C GLY A 65 7.52 1.15 -0.64
N ARG A 66 7.79 0.47 0.48
CA ARG A 66 9.02 -0.34 0.65
C ARG A 66 9.06 -1.53 -0.31
N MET A 67 7.94 -2.21 -0.51
CA MET A 67 7.84 -3.35 -1.43
C MET A 67 8.00 -2.90 -2.89
N ALA A 68 7.30 -1.85 -3.30
CA ALA A 68 7.40 -1.28 -4.63
C ALA A 68 8.83 -0.79 -4.93
N HIS A 69 9.49 -0.15 -3.97
CA HIS A 69 10.90 0.22 -4.11
C HIS A 69 11.79 -1.02 -4.28
N ARG A 70 11.65 -2.04 -3.43
CA ARG A 70 12.42 -3.29 -3.51
C ARG A 70 12.25 -4.00 -4.86
N TYR A 71 11.04 -4.08 -5.38
CA TYR A 71 10.77 -4.72 -6.68
C TYR A 71 11.18 -3.83 -7.86
N GLY A 72 11.01 -2.52 -7.76
CA GLY A 72 11.47 -1.55 -8.76
C GLY A 72 13.00 -1.53 -8.92
N THR A 73 13.75 -1.60 -7.83
CA THR A 73 15.23 -1.64 -7.87
C THR A 73 15.77 -3.01 -8.28
N SER A 74 15.07 -4.11 -7.94
CA SER A 74 15.54 -5.47 -8.24
C SER A 74 15.19 -5.94 -9.67
N TYR A 75 14.13 -5.41 -10.29
CA TYR A 75 13.71 -5.78 -11.65
C TYR A 75 13.89 -4.67 -12.69
N GLY A 76 13.88 -3.39 -12.30
CA GLY A 76 14.09 -2.26 -13.22
C GLY A 76 15.55 -2.03 -13.63
N ALA A 77 16.51 -2.38 -12.78
CA ALA A 77 17.94 -2.19 -13.08
C ALA A 77 18.51 -3.20 -14.10
N SER A 78 17.82 -4.32 -14.32
CA SER A 78 18.29 -5.38 -15.23
C SER A 78 17.82 -5.19 -16.68
N SER A 79 16.94 -4.23 -16.96
CA SER A 79 16.47 -3.92 -18.34
C SER A 79 17.17 -2.70 -18.95
N MET A 80 17.80 -1.84 -18.14
CA MET A 80 18.58 -0.68 -18.60
C MET A 80 20.09 -0.97 -18.62
N ARG A 81 20.49 -2.17 -19.04
CA ARG A 81 21.90 -2.49 -19.31
C ARG A 81 22.10 -3.62 -20.33
N SER A 82 21.37 -3.52 -21.43
CA SER A 82 21.70 -4.12 -22.73
C SER A 82 21.38 -3.00 -23.72
N GLY A 83 22.35 -2.25 -24.23
CA GLY A 83 23.29 -2.71 -25.25
C GLY A 83 22.86 -2.07 -26.56
#